data_AF-A0A226EB15-F1
#
_entry.id   AF-A0A226EB15-F1
#
_cell.length_a   1.000
_cell.length_b   1.000
_cell.length_c   1.000
_cell.angle_alpha   90.00
_cell.angle_beta   90.00
_cell.angle_gamma   90.00
#
_symmetry.space_group_name_H-M   'P 1'
#
loop_
_entity.id
_entity.type
_entity.pdbx_description
1 polymer ?
#
loop_
_entity_poly.entity_id
_entity_poly.type
_entity_poly.pdbx_seq_one_letter_code
_entity_poly.pdbx_strand_id
1 'polypeptide(L)'
;MLLRVFSFVTYLHVTLCFVQEMTFYTEPDYGGNAFRFRTKEPDLTAYWPIWVEVKSWCGNGYWTGFSRADYTDVRTLNGYSPDGVTSCINASLPSTRSLRFLGPLETTTPSVSIYGGSSYDPAGGTERIFTNLAANSFGFVPTYMTLTGRSN
;
A
#
# COMPACT_ATOMS: atom_id res chain seq x y z
N MET A 1 0.93 -24.48 23.07
CA MET A 1 0.16 -23.58 22.18
C MET A 1 0.46 -22.10 22.42
N LEU A 2 0.73 -21.65 23.65
CA LEU A 2 1.12 -20.25 23.94
C LEU A 2 2.33 -19.75 23.11
N LEU A 3 3.38 -20.57 22.92
CA LEU A 3 4.56 -20.15 22.16
C LEU A 3 4.27 -19.85 20.67
N ARG A 4 3.30 -20.54 20.05
CA ARG A 4 2.90 -20.26 18.65
C ARG A 4 2.08 -18.97 18.53
N VAL A 5 1.35 -18.60 19.58
CA VAL A 5 0.65 -17.31 19.66
C VAL A 5 1.65 -16.18 19.86
N PHE A 6 2.68 -16.37 20.68
CA PHE A 6 3.77 -15.39 20.84
C PHE A 6 4.56 -15.15 19.54
N SER A 7 4.83 -16.19 18.73
CA SER A 7 5.45 -16.03 17.41
C SER A 7 4.56 -15.31 16.38
N PHE A 8 3.24 -15.27 16.59
CA PHE A 8 2.28 -14.57 15.71
C PHE A 8 2.16 -13.08 16.06
N VAL A 9 2.34 -12.74 17.34
CA VAL A 9 2.29 -11.36 17.86
C VAL A 9 3.51 -10.54 17.44
N THR A 10 4.65 -11.18 17.16
CA THR A 10 5.89 -10.50 16.73
C THR A 10 5.86 -9.90 15.31
N TYR A 11 4.76 -10.08 14.56
CA TYR A 11 4.54 -9.48 13.23
C TYR A 11 3.41 -8.45 13.19
N LEU A 12 2.99 -7.94 14.36
CA LEU A 12 1.99 -6.88 14.44
C LEU A 12 2.64 -5.50 14.22
N HIS A 13 2.38 -4.91 13.07
CA HIS A 13 2.72 -3.51 12.81
C HIS A 13 1.64 -2.59 13.41
N VAL A 14 2.05 -1.71 14.33
CA VAL A 14 1.19 -0.64 14.87
C VAL A 14 1.37 0.59 13.98
N THR A 15 0.27 1.12 13.44
CA THR A 15 0.27 2.32 12.59
C THR A 15 -0.36 3.49 13.36
N LEU A 16 0.33 4.63 13.39
CA LEU A 16 -0.22 5.90 13.88
C LEU A 16 -1.22 6.48 12.86
N CYS A 17 -2.12 7.35 13.31
CA CYS A 17 -3.13 7.98 12.46
C CYS A 17 -2.49 8.98 11.48
N PHE A 18 -2.28 8.62 10.21
CA PHE A 18 -1.81 9.52 9.16
C PHE A 18 -2.58 9.32 7.85
N VAL A 19 -2.67 10.37 7.04
CA VAL A 19 -3.28 10.32 5.72
C VAL A 19 -2.31 9.65 4.76
N GLN A 20 -2.76 8.56 4.12
CA GLN A 20 -1.95 7.88 3.11
C GLN A 20 -1.93 8.72 1.83
N GLU A 21 -0.74 9.16 1.44
CA GLU A 21 -0.54 10.04 0.29
C GLU A 21 0.77 9.69 -0.42
N MET A 22 0.75 9.73 -1.75
CA MET A 22 1.97 9.59 -2.55
C MET A 22 2.00 10.65 -3.65
N THR A 23 3.10 11.37 -3.78
CA THR A 23 3.33 12.39 -4.80
C THR A 23 4.49 11.95 -5.68
N PHE A 24 4.30 11.99 -7.00
CA PHE A 24 5.30 11.68 -8.01
C PHE A 24 5.73 12.96 -8.73
N TYR A 25 7.00 13.03 -9.09
CA TYR A 25 7.65 14.21 -9.64
C TYR A 25 8.36 13.86 -10.96
N THR A 26 8.27 14.76 -11.94
CA THR A 26 8.89 14.58 -13.28
C THR A 26 10.39 14.91 -13.30
N GLU A 27 10.93 15.50 -12.24
CA GLU A 27 12.37 15.74 -12.08
C GLU A 27 12.97 15.02 -10.86
N PRO A 28 14.30 14.81 -10.83
CA PRO A 28 14.98 14.36 -9.62
C PRO A 28 14.82 15.37 -8.48
N ASP A 29 15.12 14.94 -7.26
CA ASP A 29 15.11 15.77 -6.05
C ASP A 29 13.77 16.45 -5.80
N TYR A 30 12.68 15.78 -6.18
CA TYR A 30 11.30 16.18 -5.92
C TYR A 30 10.93 17.52 -6.60
N GLY A 31 11.56 17.78 -7.75
CA GLY A 31 11.31 18.96 -8.58
C GLY A 31 10.35 18.72 -9.75
N GLY A 32 10.07 19.77 -10.51
CA GLY A 32 9.27 19.69 -11.73
C GLY A 32 7.77 19.58 -11.47
N ASN A 33 7.05 19.00 -12.44
CA ASN A 33 5.61 18.79 -12.32
C ASN A 33 5.33 17.67 -11.33
N ALA A 34 4.27 17.84 -10.53
CA ALA A 34 3.90 16.89 -9.50
C ALA A 34 2.44 16.45 -9.65
N PHE A 35 2.18 15.19 -9.38
CA PHE A 35 0.83 14.64 -9.28
C PHE A 35 0.74 13.69 -8.09
N ARG A 36 -0.42 13.71 -7.44
CA ARG A 36 -0.60 13.19 -6.10
C ARG A 36 -1.78 12.23 -6.04
N PHE A 37 -1.55 11.08 -5.41
CA PHE A 37 -2.54 10.07 -5.15
C PHE A 37 -2.88 10.02 -3.66
N ARG A 38 -4.18 9.99 -3.39
CA ARG A 38 -4.80 9.70 -2.09
C ARG A 38 -5.80 8.55 -2.19
N THR A 39 -5.84 7.91 -3.35
CA THR A 39 -6.74 6.82 -3.70
C THR A 39 -5.90 5.65 -4.20
N LYS A 40 -6.48 4.46 -4.12
CA LYS A 40 -5.90 3.27 -4.73
C LYS A 40 -6.27 3.29 -6.21
N GLU A 41 -5.28 3.19 -7.07
CA GLU A 41 -5.43 3.19 -8.52
C GLU A 41 -5.22 1.76 -9.04
N PRO A 42 -6.29 1.03 -9.38
CA PRO A 42 -6.18 -0.33 -9.91
C PRO A 42 -5.57 -0.33 -11.31
N ASP A 43 -5.59 0.80 -12.01
CA ASP A 43 -4.99 0.96 -13.34
C ASP A 43 -4.46 2.37 -13.52
N LEU A 44 -3.17 2.49 -13.82
CA LEU A 44 -2.48 3.75 -14.06
C LEU A 44 -2.45 4.14 -15.55
N THR A 45 -3.10 3.38 -16.44
CA THR A 45 -3.07 3.62 -17.90
C THR A 45 -3.43 5.06 -18.28
N ALA A 46 -4.40 5.67 -17.58
CA ALA A 46 -4.80 7.06 -17.81
C ALA A 46 -3.69 8.08 -17.52
N TYR A 47 -2.77 7.76 -16.60
CA TYR A 47 -1.66 8.62 -16.20
C TYR A 47 -0.38 8.35 -17.00
N TRP A 48 -0.38 7.32 -17.86
CA TRP A 48 0.81 6.85 -18.57
C TRP A 48 1.62 7.92 -19.30
N PRO A 49 0.99 8.92 -19.97
CA PRO A 49 1.73 9.99 -20.64
C PRO A 49 2.67 10.77 -19.70
N ILE A 50 2.27 10.95 -18.44
CA ILE A 50 3.05 11.67 -17.42
C ILE A 50 3.86 10.68 -16.57
N TRP A 51 3.36 9.46 -16.38
CA TRP A 51 4.00 8.44 -15.55
C TRP A 51 5.40 8.05 -16.04
N VAL A 52 5.60 7.99 -17.36
CA VAL A 52 6.92 7.68 -17.95
C VAL A 52 7.97 8.74 -17.65
N GLU A 53 7.55 9.95 -17.27
CA GLU A 53 8.44 11.06 -16.94
C GLU A 53 8.83 11.08 -15.45
N VAL A 54 8.28 10.21 -14.62
CA VAL A 54 8.55 10.18 -13.18
C VAL A 54 10.01 9.82 -12.90
N LYS A 55 10.68 10.67 -12.12
CA LYS A 55 12.08 10.51 -11.71
C LYS A 55 12.28 10.50 -10.20
N SER A 56 11.33 11.02 -9.43
CA SER A 56 11.36 10.96 -7.97
C SER A 56 9.94 10.92 -7.39
N TRP A 57 9.82 10.50 -6.13
CA TRP A 57 8.53 10.42 -5.44
C TRP A 57 8.69 10.61 -3.94
N CYS A 58 7.62 11.09 -3.31
CA CYS A 58 7.47 11.24 -1.86
C CYS A 58 6.21 10.52 -1.41
N GLY A 59 6.30 9.74 -0.32
CA GLY A 59 5.20 8.96 0.21
C GLY A 59 5.04 9.09 1.71
N ASN A 60 3.79 9.15 2.15
CA ASN A 60 3.37 8.94 3.52
C ASN A 60 2.47 7.70 3.59
N GLY A 61 2.77 6.79 4.51
CA GLY A 61 2.09 5.51 4.66
C GLY A 61 2.72 4.33 3.95
N TYR A 62 1.95 3.25 3.83
CA TYR A 62 2.42 1.99 3.27
C TYR A 62 1.88 1.83 1.85
N TRP A 63 2.65 2.31 0.87
CA TRP A 63 2.30 2.28 -0.54
C TRP A 63 3.01 1.13 -1.25
N THR A 64 2.30 0.49 -2.16
CA THR A 64 2.79 -0.61 -2.98
C THR A 64 2.35 -0.41 -4.42
N GLY A 65 3.30 -0.50 -5.34
CA GLY A 65 3.05 -0.49 -6.77
C GLY A 65 3.27 -1.87 -7.37
N PHE A 66 2.53 -2.19 -8.43
CA PHE A 66 2.57 -3.49 -9.09
C PHE A 66 2.76 -3.36 -10.60
N SER A 67 3.36 -4.38 -11.22
CA SER A 67 3.66 -4.42 -12.65
C SER A 67 2.44 -4.61 -13.56
N ARG A 68 1.28 -4.97 -12.99
CA ARG A 68 0.01 -5.10 -13.69
C ARG A 68 -1.10 -4.33 -13.00
N ALA A 69 -2.22 -4.21 -13.70
CA ALA A 69 -3.47 -3.70 -13.14
C ALA A 69 -3.97 -4.61 -11.98
N ASP A 70 -4.92 -4.09 -11.22
CA ASP A 70 -5.60 -4.76 -10.11
C ASP A 70 -4.65 -5.30 -9.03
N TYR A 71 -3.51 -4.63 -8.85
CA TYR A 71 -2.52 -4.91 -7.82
C TYR A 71 -1.88 -6.31 -7.96
N THR A 72 -1.73 -6.80 -9.18
CA THR A 72 -1.26 -8.18 -9.45
C THR A 72 0.19 -8.24 -9.95
N ASP A 73 0.77 -9.44 -9.93
CA ASP A 73 2.11 -9.77 -10.46
C ASP A 73 3.26 -9.25 -9.56
N VAL A 74 4.26 -8.58 -10.13
CA VAL A 74 5.49 -8.22 -9.42
C VAL A 74 5.34 -6.86 -8.75
N ARG A 75 5.81 -6.75 -7.51
CA ARG A 75 5.92 -5.47 -6.82
C ARG A 75 7.00 -4.59 -7.46
N THR A 76 6.62 -3.39 -7.87
CA THR A 76 7.49 -2.40 -8.55
C THR A 76 7.81 -1.18 -7.68
N LEU A 77 6.99 -0.93 -6.65
CA LEU A 77 7.24 0.11 -5.66
C LEU A 77 6.94 -0.43 -4.26
N ASN A 78 7.77 -0.06 -3.30
CA ASN A 78 7.54 -0.28 -1.88
C ASN A 78 7.85 1.01 -1.11
N GLY A 79 6.81 1.81 -0.86
CA GLY A 79 6.87 3.01 -0.06
C GLY A 79 6.49 2.72 1.38
N TYR A 80 7.38 3.01 2.31
CA TYR A 80 7.16 2.73 3.73
C TYR A 80 7.48 3.97 4.56
N SER A 81 6.45 4.52 5.19
CA SER A 81 6.55 5.56 6.21
C SER A 81 5.55 5.25 7.34
N PRO A 82 6.00 4.60 8.44
CA PRO A 82 5.12 4.15 9.52
C PRO A 82 4.82 5.20 10.58
N ASP A 83 5.61 6.27 10.64
CA ASP A 83 5.56 7.33 11.65
C ASP A 83 4.83 8.59 11.15
N GLY A 84 4.28 8.54 9.94
CA GLY A 84 3.64 9.70 9.31
C GLY A 84 4.63 10.71 8.71
N VAL A 85 5.94 10.43 8.76
CA VAL A 85 6.96 11.31 8.18
C VAL A 85 7.12 11.00 6.70
N THR A 86 6.80 11.97 5.84
CA THR A 86 6.96 11.80 4.39
C THR A 86 8.39 11.39 4.04
N SER A 87 8.52 10.23 3.41
CA SER A 87 9.79 9.70 2.91
C SER A 87 9.87 9.95 1.41
N CYS A 88 11.03 10.40 0.95
CA CYS A 88 11.22 10.80 -0.44
C CYS A 88 12.40 10.05 -1.06
N ILE A 89 12.23 9.59 -2.31
CA ILE A 89 13.19 8.75 -3.02
C ILE A 89 13.34 9.21 -4.48
N ASN A 90 14.59 9.34 -4.94
CA ASN A 90 14.93 9.53 -6.34
C ASN A 90 14.93 8.18 -7.07
N ALA A 91 13.75 7.77 -7.56
CA ALA A 91 13.59 6.58 -8.36
C ALA A 91 12.51 6.76 -9.43
N SER A 92 12.79 6.24 -10.62
CA SER A 92 11.80 6.08 -11.69
C SER A 92 11.02 4.78 -11.52
N LEU A 93 9.80 4.74 -12.05
CA LEU A 93 8.86 3.63 -11.85
C LEU A 93 8.22 3.15 -13.17
N PRO A 94 8.99 2.93 -14.24
CA PRO A 94 8.45 2.68 -15.58
C PRO A 94 7.66 1.36 -15.69
N SER A 95 7.84 0.43 -14.77
CA SER A 95 7.11 -0.84 -14.78
C SER A 95 5.81 -0.82 -13.97
N THR A 96 5.54 0.23 -13.18
CA THR A 96 4.33 0.29 -12.34
C THR A 96 3.08 0.54 -13.18
N ARG A 97 2.03 -0.22 -12.93
CA ARG A 97 0.73 -0.18 -13.63
C ARG A 97 -0.47 -0.09 -12.69
N SER A 98 -0.31 -0.40 -11.42
CA SER A 98 -1.30 -0.11 -10.38
C SER A 98 -0.59 0.29 -9.09
N LEU A 99 -1.29 1.05 -8.26
CA LEU A 99 -0.74 1.63 -7.04
C LEU A 99 -1.79 1.62 -5.93
N ARG A 100 -1.44 1.13 -4.75
CA ARG A 100 -2.31 1.24 -3.58
C ARG A 100 -1.55 1.49 -2.31
N PHE A 101 -2.23 2.06 -1.34
CA PHE A 101 -1.85 1.91 0.05
C PHE A 101 -2.45 0.66 0.68
N LEU A 102 -1.84 0.16 1.76
CA LEU A 102 -2.38 -0.95 2.55
C LEU A 102 -3.42 -0.46 3.56
N GLY A 103 -4.55 -1.15 3.60
CA GLY A 103 -5.64 -0.87 4.52
C GLY A 103 -6.50 0.32 4.12
N PRO A 104 -7.32 0.86 5.03
CA PRO A 104 -8.17 2.02 4.75
C PRO A 104 -7.34 3.30 4.56
N LEU A 105 -7.94 4.28 3.88
CA LEU A 105 -7.35 5.60 3.68
C LEU A 105 -7.16 6.33 5.01
N GLU A 106 -8.18 6.24 5.87
CA GLU A 106 -8.16 6.77 7.22
C GLU A 106 -7.90 5.63 8.20
N THR A 107 -6.79 5.72 8.93
CA THR A 107 -6.38 4.70 9.89
C THR A 107 -6.95 4.94 11.30
N THR A 108 -7.84 5.93 11.47
CA THR A 108 -8.50 6.27 12.75
C THR A 108 -9.56 5.25 13.17
N THR A 109 -10.20 4.59 12.20
CA THR A 109 -11.16 3.52 12.48
C THR A 109 -10.43 2.18 12.53
N PRO A 110 -10.56 1.40 13.63
CA PRO A 110 -9.99 0.07 13.70
C PRO A 110 -10.47 -0.80 12.54
N SER A 111 -9.54 -1.39 11.80
CA SER A 111 -9.88 -2.26 10.68
C SER A 111 -8.91 -3.42 10.51
N VAL A 112 -9.41 -4.47 9.86
CA VAL A 112 -8.64 -5.60 9.38
C VAL A 112 -8.77 -5.64 7.86
N SER A 113 -7.65 -5.54 7.17
CA SER A 113 -7.61 -5.65 5.71
C SER A 113 -6.97 -6.97 5.33
N ILE A 114 -7.68 -7.78 4.54
CA ILE A 114 -7.28 -9.12 4.12
C ILE A 114 -7.03 -9.11 2.62
N TYR A 115 -5.92 -9.70 2.19
CA TYR A 115 -5.48 -9.69 0.80
C TYR A 115 -5.44 -11.10 0.20
N GLY A 116 -5.82 -11.20 -1.06
CA GLY A 116 -5.77 -12.40 -1.89
C GLY A 116 -4.68 -12.28 -2.95
N GLY A 117 -3.45 -12.04 -2.50
CA GLY A 117 -2.26 -11.90 -3.34
C GLY A 117 -1.73 -13.23 -3.83
N SER A 118 -0.45 -13.24 -4.20
CA SER A 118 0.23 -14.42 -4.74
C SER A 118 1.47 -14.76 -3.90
N SER A 119 2.18 -15.82 -4.28
CA SER A 119 3.48 -16.15 -3.69
C SER A 119 4.56 -15.09 -3.97
N TYR A 120 4.41 -14.30 -5.05
CA TYR A 120 5.36 -13.25 -5.42
C TYR A 120 5.12 -11.96 -4.63
N ASP A 121 3.85 -11.63 -4.40
CA ASP A 121 3.47 -10.54 -3.49
C ASP A 121 2.20 -10.93 -2.69
N PRO A 122 2.36 -11.26 -1.40
CA PRO A 122 1.24 -11.63 -0.53
C PRO A 122 0.26 -10.47 -0.31
N ALA A 123 0.74 -9.23 -0.37
CA ALA A 123 -0.04 -8.02 -0.23
C ALA A 123 -0.53 -7.51 -1.59
N GLY A 124 -0.57 -8.35 -2.63
CA GLY A 124 -1.16 -8.12 -3.95
C GLY A 124 -2.63 -8.55 -4.07
N GLY A 125 -3.21 -8.41 -5.26
CA GLY A 125 -4.55 -8.87 -5.60
C GLY A 125 -5.70 -8.19 -4.85
N THR A 126 -6.81 -8.92 -4.70
CA THR A 126 -8.04 -8.40 -4.08
C THR A 126 -7.81 -8.07 -2.61
N GLU A 127 -8.36 -6.94 -2.15
CA GLU A 127 -8.39 -6.55 -0.74
C GLU A 127 -9.82 -6.48 -0.24
N ARG A 128 -10.03 -6.94 1.00
CA ARG A 128 -11.29 -6.78 1.74
C ARG A 128 -11.00 -6.13 3.07
N ILE A 129 -11.63 -5.00 3.33
CA ILE A 129 -11.48 -4.22 4.56
C ILE A 129 -12.69 -4.49 5.45
N PHE A 130 -12.44 -4.87 6.69
CA PHE A 130 -13.45 -5.19 7.70
C PHE A 130 -13.27 -4.27 8.90
N THR A 131 -14.34 -3.60 9.29
CA THR A 131 -14.42 -2.77 10.50
C THR A 131 -15.27 -3.42 11.61
N ASN A 132 -15.94 -4.55 11.30
CA ASN A 132 -16.80 -5.29 12.22
C ASN A 132 -16.15 -6.57 12.76
N LEU A 133 -16.71 -7.08 13.87
CA LEU A 133 -16.13 -8.17 14.68
C LEU A 133 -16.07 -9.56 14.03
N ALA A 134 -16.73 -9.79 12.89
CA ALA A 134 -16.69 -11.07 12.21
C ALA A 134 -16.69 -10.92 10.68
N ALA A 135 -15.73 -11.58 10.04
CA ALA A 135 -15.66 -11.76 8.60
C ALA A 135 -15.40 -13.24 8.31
N ASN A 136 -16.30 -13.85 7.55
CA ASN A 136 -16.16 -15.20 7.01
C ASN A 136 -16.28 -15.14 5.48
N SER A 137 -15.69 -16.12 4.79
CA SER A 137 -15.82 -16.29 3.34
C SER A 137 -15.38 -15.08 2.49
N PHE A 138 -14.09 -14.76 2.49
CA PHE A 138 -13.51 -13.62 1.74
C PHE A 138 -13.69 -13.68 0.20
N GLY A 139 -14.01 -14.86 -0.34
CA GLY A 139 -14.07 -15.11 -1.79
C GLY A 139 -12.71 -15.39 -2.44
N PHE A 140 -11.65 -15.49 -1.64
CA PHE A 140 -10.28 -15.86 -2.05
C PHE A 140 -9.52 -16.46 -0.86
N VAL A 141 -8.37 -17.08 -1.13
CA VAL A 141 -7.46 -17.59 -0.10
C VAL A 141 -6.62 -16.43 0.45
N PRO A 142 -6.71 -16.10 1.76
CA PRO A 142 -5.92 -15.02 2.35
C PRO A 142 -4.42 -15.31 2.30
N THR A 143 -3.63 -14.32 1.86
CA THR A 143 -2.17 -14.38 1.81
C THR A 143 -1.50 -13.36 2.70
N TYR A 144 -2.18 -12.25 3.02
CA TYR A 144 -1.66 -11.18 3.85
C TYR A 144 -2.77 -10.49 4.63
N MET A 145 -2.39 -9.82 5.73
CA MET A 145 -3.31 -9.10 6.61
C MET A 145 -2.66 -7.82 7.11
N THR A 146 -3.41 -6.72 7.10
CA THR A 146 -3.02 -5.45 7.73
C THR A 146 -4.04 -5.09 8.81
N LEU A 147 -3.57 -4.60 9.95
CA LEU A 147 -4.40 -4.07 11.02
C LEU A 147 -4.15 -2.56 11.14
N THR A 148 -5.20 -1.77 11.14
CA THR A 148 -5.12 -0.30 11.32
C THR A 148 -5.97 0.14 12.49
N GLY A 149 -5.70 1.33 13.04
CA GLY A 149 -6.51 1.93 14.11
C GLY A 149 -6.48 1.21 15.45
N ARG A 150 -5.54 0.27 15.64
CA ARG A 150 -5.30 -0.37 16.94
C ARG A 150 -4.21 0.40 17.71
N SER A 151 -4.56 1.57 18.22
CA SER A 151 -3.86 2.11 19.39
C SER A 151 -4.47 1.47 20.64
N ASN A 152 -3.68 0.73 21.41
CA ASN A 152 -3.97 0.52 22.83
C ASN A 152 -3.44 1.72 23.61
#